data_AF-A0AAN9FLP4-F1
#
_entry.id   AF-A0AAN9FLP4-F1
#
_cell.length_a   1.000
_cell.length_b   1.000
_cell.length_c   1.000
_cell.angle_alpha   90.00
_cell.angle_beta   90.00
_cell.angle_gamma   90.00
#
_symmetry.space_group_name_H-M   'P 1'
#
loop_
_entity.id
_entity.type
_entity.pdbx_description
1 polymer ?
#
loop_
_entity_poly.entity_id
_entity_poly.type
_entity_poly.pdbx_seq_one_letter_code
_entity_poly.pdbx_strand_id
1 'polypeptide(L)'
;MAGEDGSSGRRIAIISMSTFLLVAMVIAVTIGMNLNQDGSDDENNKAHVASTMKAVKTLCQPTDYRKECVETLAEEAGNVTDPRELIKLAFNITIKKITNGMQKTDTILELEKDPRAKMALDTCKKLMDLSIYEFTRSMDEMGILNLDNLDKILTSLRVWLSGAITYQYTCLDGFENTTSEAGDKMKRFLTTAMRLSSNALAIITELSKTVSYYAADNDDGRRLFQDFGENQEYELGHGDKEIADFPSWVDEVDEGAVGIRRLLGKKKKLKANAVVAKDGSGKFRSINEALKKVPKHNKKFFVIYIKKGVYREYVEVTTTMRYVVFVGEGGQKTRITGNKNYKDGINTYNTPTVSILGDHFVAINMGFENSAGPKKFQAVAIRVQGDKSIFYKCSMDGYQDTLYAHTMRQYYRDCTISGTIDFVFGDGVAFFQNCTFVVRKALKNQQCIVTAQGRKEKDQPSGIVIQGGAIIADENVELENEAYLARPWKNYSRTIFMDAYLGDLIQPDGYMPWPGPTGLTGMNTCFYAEYNNIGPGSDKSKRVKWKGIKTLTSKSVSDFLPSEFFNGDEWIKVTKIPYSSGNTSHKNSDKD
;
A
#
# COMPACT_ATOMS: atom_id res chain seq x y z
N MET A 1 -55.43 24.45 2.48
CA MET A 1 -54.71 25.25 1.45
C MET A 1 -53.55 24.41 0.96
N ALA A 2 -53.26 24.45 -0.34
CA ALA A 2 -52.30 23.55 -0.98
C ALA A 2 -50.87 23.85 -0.55
N GLY A 3 -50.02 22.81 -0.60
CA GLY A 3 -48.58 22.97 -0.60
C GLY A 3 -48.04 22.77 -2.01
N GLU A 4 -47.11 23.62 -2.43
CA GLU A 4 -46.24 23.45 -3.59
C GLU A 4 -45.05 24.41 -3.41
N ASP A 5 -43.85 23.88 -3.13
CA ASP A 5 -42.58 24.26 -3.80
C ASP A 5 -41.36 23.56 -3.15
N GLY A 6 -41.28 22.23 -3.34
CA GLY A 6 -40.08 21.43 -3.05
C GLY A 6 -39.50 20.73 -4.29
N SER A 7 -40.12 20.93 -5.46
CA SER A 7 -39.78 20.20 -6.70
C SER A 7 -38.95 21.01 -7.69
N SER A 8 -38.95 22.34 -7.58
CA SER A 8 -38.29 23.25 -8.53
C SER A 8 -36.76 23.18 -8.46
N GLY A 9 -36.16 23.37 -7.26
CA GLY A 9 -34.72 23.23 -7.06
C GLY A 9 -34.19 21.82 -7.39
N ARG A 10 -35.02 20.80 -7.14
CA ARG A 10 -34.75 19.39 -7.46
C ARG A 10 -34.62 19.13 -8.96
N ARG A 11 -35.27 19.94 -9.83
CA ARG A 11 -35.14 19.82 -11.30
C ARG A 11 -33.91 20.54 -11.85
N ILE A 12 -33.54 21.69 -11.30
CA ILE A 12 -32.39 22.47 -11.76
C ILE A 12 -31.06 21.75 -11.44
N ALA A 13 -30.94 21.12 -10.27
CA ALA A 13 -29.75 20.35 -9.91
C ALA A 13 -29.58 19.08 -10.76
N ILE A 14 -30.66 18.33 -11.03
CA ILE A 14 -30.64 17.16 -11.93
C ILE A 14 -30.15 17.54 -13.33
N ILE A 15 -30.56 18.71 -13.85
CA ILE A 15 -30.07 19.24 -15.13
C ILE A 15 -28.55 19.47 -15.10
N SER A 16 -27.95 19.88 -13.97
CA SER A 16 -26.51 20.18 -13.88
C SER A 16 -25.59 18.95 -13.84
N MET A 17 -25.94 17.91 -13.06
CA MET A 17 -25.16 16.67 -13.02
C MET A 17 -25.41 15.81 -14.27
N SER A 18 -26.63 15.92 -14.83
CA SER A 18 -26.86 15.54 -16.22
C SER A 18 -25.92 16.34 -17.13
N THR A 19 -25.85 17.66 -17.12
CA THR A 19 -24.90 18.41 -17.97
C THR A 19 -23.41 18.33 -17.55
N PHE A 20 -22.99 17.28 -16.84
CA PHE A 20 -21.61 16.80 -16.85
C PHE A 20 -21.50 15.39 -17.47
N LEU A 21 -22.28 14.40 -16.99
CA LEU A 21 -22.30 13.03 -17.53
C LEU A 21 -23.07 12.90 -18.84
N LEU A 22 -24.25 13.50 -18.91
CA LEU A 22 -25.01 13.90 -20.11
C LEU A 22 -24.57 15.30 -20.62
N VAL A 23 -23.29 15.67 -20.45
CA VAL A 23 -22.57 16.52 -21.43
C VAL A 23 -21.52 15.70 -22.14
N ALA A 24 -20.78 14.84 -21.43
CA ALA A 24 -19.96 13.82 -22.08
C ALA A 24 -20.83 12.92 -23.00
N MET A 25 -21.97 12.41 -22.51
CA MET A 25 -22.90 11.60 -23.29
C MET A 25 -23.77 12.42 -24.25
N VAL A 26 -24.15 13.68 -23.98
CA VAL A 26 -24.96 14.46 -24.94
C VAL A 26 -24.11 15.10 -26.03
N ILE A 27 -22.83 15.41 -25.81
CA ILE A 27 -21.93 15.70 -26.94
C ILE A 27 -21.78 14.45 -27.84
N ALA A 28 -21.83 13.24 -27.29
CA ALA A 28 -21.90 12.02 -28.08
C ALA A 28 -23.28 11.76 -28.74
N VAL A 29 -24.40 12.10 -28.08
CA VAL A 29 -25.77 11.76 -28.53
C VAL A 29 -26.46 12.86 -29.35
N THR A 30 -26.17 14.16 -29.14
CA THR A 30 -26.71 15.23 -30.03
C THR A 30 -26.00 15.32 -31.37
N ILE A 31 -24.75 14.83 -31.48
CA ILE A 31 -24.12 14.58 -32.78
C ILE A 31 -24.75 13.33 -33.44
N GLY A 32 -25.22 12.36 -32.65
CA GLY A 32 -25.90 11.15 -33.15
C GLY A 32 -27.37 11.31 -33.56
N MET A 33 -28.06 12.40 -33.19
CA MET A 33 -29.50 12.56 -33.42
C MET A 33 -29.95 14.01 -33.74
N ASN A 34 -29.29 14.70 -34.68
CA ASN A 34 -29.95 15.56 -35.69
C ASN A 34 -28.95 16.23 -36.63
N LEU A 35 -28.54 15.53 -37.70
CA LEU A 35 -28.30 16.15 -39.00
C LEU A 35 -28.70 15.16 -40.11
N ASN A 36 -29.92 15.33 -40.64
CA ASN A 36 -30.17 14.98 -42.04
C ASN A 36 -29.42 16.02 -42.88
N GLN A 37 -28.17 15.72 -43.24
CA GLN A 37 -27.40 16.49 -44.21
C GLN A 37 -26.34 15.61 -44.86
N ASP A 38 -26.35 15.57 -46.19
CA ASP A 38 -25.33 14.91 -47.02
C ASP A 38 -23.99 15.65 -46.93
N GLY A 39 -23.30 15.50 -45.79
CA GLY A 39 -21.95 15.98 -45.56
C GLY A 39 -20.91 14.93 -45.97
N SER A 40 -19.85 15.37 -46.66
CA SER A 40 -18.76 14.46 -47.07
C SER A 40 -18.06 13.82 -45.87
N ASP A 41 -17.53 12.60 -46.04
CA ASP A 41 -16.82 11.83 -45.00
C ASP A 41 -15.71 12.64 -44.28
N ASP A 42 -15.13 13.62 -44.98
CA ASP A 42 -14.03 14.45 -44.48
C ASP A 42 -14.47 15.51 -43.44
N GLU A 43 -15.76 15.88 -43.37
CA GLU A 43 -16.29 16.79 -42.35
C GLU A 43 -16.69 16.04 -41.06
N ASN A 44 -17.36 14.89 -41.20
CA ASN A 44 -17.72 14.04 -40.06
C ASN A 44 -16.47 13.56 -39.29
N ASN A 45 -15.40 13.18 -40.00
CA ASN A 45 -14.13 12.83 -39.37
C ASN A 45 -13.50 14.00 -38.61
N LYS A 46 -13.54 15.24 -39.13
CA LYS A 46 -13.02 16.42 -38.43
C LYS A 46 -13.81 16.74 -37.16
N ALA A 47 -15.14 16.58 -37.18
CA ALA A 47 -15.99 16.77 -36.01
C ALA A 47 -15.70 15.72 -34.91
N HIS A 48 -15.54 14.44 -35.28
CA HIS A 48 -15.16 13.38 -34.35
C HIS A 48 -13.76 13.59 -33.75
N VAL A 49 -12.76 13.93 -34.56
CA VAL A 49 -11.40 14.24 -34.06
C VAL A 49 -11.41 15.41 -33.07
N ALA A 50 -12.20 16.46 -33.33
CA ALA A 50 -12.35 17.58 -32.41
C ALA A 50 -12.98 17.18 -31.06
N SER A 51 -13.96 16.26 -31.06
CA SER A 51 -14.61 15.78 -29.84
C SER A 51 -13.69 14.86 -29.01
N THR A 52 -12.98 13.91 -29.65
CA THR A 52 -11.93 13.10 -29.00
C THR A 52 -10.88 13.99 -28.35
N MET A 53 -10.35 14.98 -29.08
CA MET A 53 -9.32 15.88 -28.56
C MET A 53 -9.79 16.72 -27.37
N LYS A 54 -11.09 17.04 -27.28
CA LYS A 54 -11.67 17.71 -26.10
C LYS A 54 -11.77 16.76 -24.91
N ALA A 55 -12.18 15.50 -25.12
CA ALA A 55 -12.24 14.48 -24.07
C ALA A 55 -10.83 14.20 -23.51
N VAL A 56 -9.84 13.96 -24.37
CA VAL A 56 -8.43 13.77 -24.01
C VAL A 56 -7.87 14.95 -23.21
N LYS A 57 -8.07 16.20 -23.66
CA LYS A 57 -7.58 17.40 -22.95
C LYS A 57 -8.20 17.62 -21.58
N THR A 58 -9.45 17.17 -21.39
CA THR A 58 -10.16 17.17 -20.11
C THR A 58 -9.62 16.09 -19.20
N LEU A 59 -9.51 14.84 -19.69
CA LEU A 59 -8.99 13.72 -18.90
C LEU A 59 -7.55 13.96 -18.42
N CYS A 60 -6.70 14.53 -19.27
CA CYS A 60 -5.32 14.88 -18.94
C CYS A 60 -5.16 16.19 -18.13
N GLN A 61 -6.24 16.89 -17.78
CA GLN A 61 -6.14 18.15 -17.03
C GLN A 61 -5.46 18.06 -15.64
N PRO A 62 -5.72 17.04 -14.78
CA PRO A 62 -5.16 16.98 -13.43
C PRO A 62 -3.71 16.48 -13.39
N THR A 63 -3.11 16.11 -14.53
CA THR A 63 -1.84 15.39 -14.56
C THR A 63 -0.62 16.31 -14.59
N ASP A 64 0.44 15.95 -13.86
CA ASP A 64 1.68 16.73 -13.81
C ASP A 64 2.46 16.69 -15.14
N TYR A 65 2.31 15.61 -15.94
CA TYR A 65 2.90 15.48 -17.28
C TYR A 65 1.80 15.61 -18.36
N ARG A 66 1.05 16.70 -18.30
CA ARG A 66 -0.13 16.97 -19.16
C ARG A 66 0.18 16.93 -20.66
N LYS A 67 1.36 17.39 -21.07
CA LYS A 67 1.78 17.36 -22.48
C LYS A 67 1.90 15.91 -22.96
N GLU A 68 2.70 15.11 -22.28
CA GLU A 68 2.88 13.69 -22.60
C GLU A 68 1.58 12.89 -22.50
N CYS A 69 0.69 13.23 -21.56
CA CYS A 69 -0.65 12.64 -21.47
C CYS A 69 -1.47 12.90 -22.74
N VAL A 70 -1.58 14.17 -23.16
CA VAL A 70 -2.39 14.54 -24.33
C VAL A 70 -1.78 13.99 -25.62
N GLU A 71 -0.46 14.07 -25.80
CA GLU A 71 0.21 13.56 -27.00
C GLU A 71 0.01 12.04 -27.15
N THR A 72 0.38 11.26 -26.13
CA THR A 72 0.29 9.79 -26.23
C THR A 72 -1.14 9.26 -26.30
N LEU A 73 -2.09 9.89 -25.62
CA LEU A 73 -3.49 9.45 -25.68
C LEU A 73 -4.16 9.86 -27.00
N ALA A 74 -3.85 11.04 -27.55
CA ALA A 74 -4.36 11.48 -28.84
C ALA A 74 -3.90 10.59 -30.01
N GLU A 75 -2.67 10.07 -29.96
CA GLU A 75 -2.11 9.17 -30.97
C GLU A 75 -2.88 7.83 -31.10
N GLU A 76 -3.45 7.31 -30.00
CA GLU A 76 -4.14 6.00 -30.01
C GLU A 76 -5.67 6.08 -29.77
N ALA A 77 -6.24 7.26 -29.46
CA ALA A 77 -7.66 7.39 -29.09
C ALA A 77 -8.66 7.31 -30.26
N GLY A 78 -8.28 7.68 -31.48
CA GLY A 78 -9.19 7.67 -32.63
C GLY A 78 -10.50 8.44 -32.38
N ASN A 79 -11.63 7.73 -32.35
CA ASN A 79 -12.96 8.30 -32.10
C ASN A 79 -13.50 8.03 -30.67
N VAL A 80 -12.65 7.56 -29.75
CA VAL A 80 -13.06 7.25 -28.37
C VAL A 80 -13.24 8.53 -27.56
N THR A 81 -14.47 8.77 -27.10
CA THR A 81 -14.83 9.93 -26.26
C THR A 81 -15.24 9.54 -24.83
N ASP A 82 -15.53 8.26 -24.59
CA ASP A 82 -15.91 7.75 -23.26
C ASP A 82 -14.72 7.82 -22.27
N PRO A 83 -14.88 8.44 -21.08
CA PRO A 83 -13.80 8.56 -20.11
C PRO A 83 -13.25 7.21 -19.60
N ARG A 84 -14.08 6.18 -19.43
CA ARG A 84 -13.65 4.87 -18.89
C ARG A 84 -12.80 4.13 -19.92
N GLU A 85 -13.19 4.17 -21.19
CA GLU A 85 -12.40 3.60 -22.28
C GLU A 85 -11.12 4.40 -22.54
N LEU A 86 -11.15 5.74 -22.43
CA LEU A 86 -9.92 6.56 -22.48
C LEU A 86 -8.95 6.26 -21.33
N ILE A 87 -9.44 5.99 -20.11
CA ILE A 87 -8.60 5.59 -18.97
C ILE A 87 -7.98 4.20 -19.23
N LYS A 88 -8.77 3.21 -19.67
CA LYS A 88 -8.25 1.89 -20.06
C LYS A 88 -7.20 2.00 -21.16
N LEU A 89 -7.42 2.86 -22.15
CA LEU A 89 -6.47 3.12 -23.22
C LEU A 89 -5.17 3.73 -22.68
N ALA A 90 -5.24 4.73 -21.79
CA ALA A 90 -4.05 5.29 -21.13
C ALA A 90 -3.26 4.23 -20.34
N PHE A 91 -3.94 3.28 -19.68
CA PHE A 91 -3.28 2.18 -18.98
C PHE A 91 -2.62 1.21 -19.97
N ASN A 92 -3.30 0.87 -21.07
CA ASN A 92 -2.75 0.01 -22.12
C ASN A 92 -1.54 0.64 -22.84
N ILE A 93 -1.58 1.94 -23.15
CA ILE A 93 -0.43 2.71 -23.66
C ILE A 93 0.74 2.62 -22.67
N THR A 94 0.47 2.74 -21.38
CA THR A 94 1.50 2.65 -20.34
C THR A 94 2.11 1.25 -20.26
N ILE A 95 1.30 0.19 -20.26
CA ILE A 95 1.76 -1.20 -20.36
C ILE A 95 2.64 -1.41 -21.60
N LYS A 96 2.14 -1.01 -22.78
CA LYS A 96 2.86 -1.08 -24.07
C LYS A 96 4.20 -0.36 -24.01
N LYS A 97 4.27 0.82 -23.37
CA LYS A 97 5.51 1.56 -23.17
C LYS A 97 6.50 0.80 -22.28
N ILE A 98 6.03 0.25 -21.15
CA ILE A 98 6.86 -0.55 -20.22
C ILE A 98 7.43 -1.77 -20.94
N THR A 99 6.57 -2.57 -21.58
CA THR A 99 6.95 -3.78 -22.34
C THR A 99 7.99 -3.46 -23.41
N ASN A 100 7.75 -2.45 -24.25
CA ASN A 100 8.63 -2.12 -25.37
C ASN A 100 10.03 -1.63 -24.93
N GLY A 101 10.14 -0.95 -23.78
CA GLY A 101 11.45 -0.57 -23.25
C GLY A 101 12.25 -1.74 -22.67
N MET A 102 11.55 -2.72 -22.09
CA MET A 102 12.16 -3.96 -21.56
C MET A 102 12.56 -4.97 -22.65
N GLN A 103 12.21 -4.73 -23.91
CA GLN A 103 12.60 -5.56 -25.06
C GLN A 103 13.81 -5.02 -25.84
N LYS A 104 14.49 -3.96 -25.35
CA LYS A 104 15.65 -3.35 -26.05
C LYS A 104 16.94 -4.18 -25.91
N THR A 105 17.07 -5.18 -26.78
CA THR A 105 18.14 -6.20 -26.78
C THR A 105 19.55 -5.62 -26.64
N ASP A 106 19.94 -4.60 -27.41
CA ASP A 106 21.32 -4.07 -27.35
C ASP A 106 21.66 -3.45 -25.99
N THR A 107 20.70 -2.74 -25.38
CA THR A 107 20.85 -2.14 -24.05
C THR A 107 20.95 -3.23 -22.97
N ILE A 108 20.23 -4.35 -23.15
CA ILE A 108 20.28 -5.52 -22.28
C ILE A 108 21.63 -6.22 -22.37
N LEU A 109 22.10 -6.51 -23.59
CA LEU A 109 23.39 -7.18 -23.85
C LEU A 109 24.60 -6.37 -23.34
N GLU A 110 24.51 -5.04 -23.33
CA GLU A 110 25.54 -4.19 -22.73
C GLU A 110 25.53 -4.25 -21.20
N LEU A 111 24.36 -4.16 -20.56
CA LEU A 111 24.20 -4.24 -19.10
C LEU A 111 24.56 -5.62 -18.53
N GLU A 112 24.36 -6.70 -19.29
CA GLU A 112 24.69 -8.07 -18.85
C GLU A 112 26.20 -8.34 -18.73
N LYS A 113 27.06 -7.44 -19.24
CA LYS A 113 28.53 -7.53 -19.13
C LYS A 113 29.06 -7.20 -17.73
N ASP A 114 28.37 -6.34 -16.99
CA ASP A 114 28.73 -6.02 -15.60
C ASP A 114 27.83 -6.82 -14.63
N PRO A 115 28.39 -7.61 -13.69
CA PRO A 115 27.60 -8.45 -12.78
C PRO A 115 26.58 -7.68 -11.94
N ARG A 116 26.88 -6.42 -11.58
CA ARG A 116 26.01 -5.58 -10.75
C ARG A 116 24.87 -4.99 -11.57
N ALA A 117 25.15 -4.47 -12.76
CA ALA A 117 24.17 -4.01 -13.73
C ALA A 117 23.26 -5.16 -14.21
N LYS A 118 23.80 -6.38 -14.37
CA LYS A 118 23.03 -7.59 -14.62
C LYS A 118 22.04 -7.89 -13.49
N MET A 119 22.49 -7.87 -12.23
CA MET A 119 21.60 -8.07 -11.08
C MET A 119 20.52 -6.98 -10.99
N ALA A 120 20.87 -5.72 -11.26
CA ALA A 120 19.92 -4.62 -11.34
C ALA A 120 18.89 -4.83 -12.45
N LEU A 121 19.32 -5.27 -13.64
CA LEU A 121 18.47 -5.56 -14.78
C LEU A 121 17.52 -6.75 -14.53
N ASP A 122 18.01 -7.85 -13.96
CA ASP A 122 17.18 -9.01 -13.63
C ASP A 122 16.18 -8.70 -12.49
N THR A 123 16.54 -7.78 -11.60
CA THR A 123 15.61 -7.21 -10.62
C THR A 123 14.58 -6.31 -11.31
N CYS A 124 15.01 -5.47 -12.25
CA CYS A 124 14.14 -4.57 -12.99
C CYS A 124 13.11 -5.30 -13.86
N LYS A 125 13.49 -6.38 -14.56
CA LYS A 125 12.58 -7.24 -15.34
C LYS A 125 11.39 -7.67 -14.47
N LYS A 126 11.66 -8.27 -13.30
CA LYS A 126 10.62 -8.68 -12.33
C LYS A 126 9.76 -7.51 -11.83
N LEU A 127 10.37 -6.35 -11.60
CA LEU A 127 9.65 -5.15 -11.16
C LEU A 127 8.76 -4.58 -12.26
N MET A 128 9.16 -4.65 -13.53
CA MET A 128 8.31 -4.23 -14.65
C MET A 128 7.16 -5.21 -14.86
N ASP A 129 7.38 -6.52 -14.74
CA ASP A 129 6.31 -7.52 -14.78
C ASP A 129 5.27 -7.28 -13.68
N LEU A 130 5.73 -6.96 -12.46
CA LEU A 130 4.86 -6.54 -11.34
C LEU A 130 4.13 -5.23 -11.64
N SER A 131 4.81 -4.23 -12.20
CA SER A 131 4.16 -2.98 -12.60
C SER A 131 3.06 -3.20 -13.64
N ILE A 132 3.31 -4.05 -14.65
CA ILE A 132 2.32 -4.40 -15.67
C ILE A 132 1.15 -5.14 -15.04
N TYR A 133 1.41 -6.10 -14.12
CA TYR A 133 0.38 -6.82 -13.39
C TYR A 133 -0.60 -5.88 -12.66
N GLU A 134 -0.11 -4.85 -11.96
CA GLU A 134 -0.99 -3.90 -11.27
C GLU A 134 -1.80 -3.02 -12.24
N PHE A 135 -1.25 -2.65 -13.41
CA PHE A 135 -2.03 -1.97 -14.46
C PHE A 135 -3.13 -2.86 -15.04
N THR A 136 -2.80 -4.11 -15.41
CA THR A 136 -3.78 -5.09 -15.93
C THR A 136 -4.89 -5.34 -14.91
N ARG A 137 -4.53 -5.60 -13.65
CA ARG A 137 -5.48 -5.75 -12.53
C ARG A 137 -6.38 -4.52 -12.36
N SER A 138 -5.80 -3.33 -12.48
CA SER A 138 -6.58 -2.08 -12.40
C SER A 138 -7.56 -1.93 -13.58
N MET A 139 -7.20 -2.39 -14.78
CA MET A 139 -8.13 -2.45 -15.93
C MET A 139 -9.26 -3.47 -15.71
N ASP A 140 -8.95 -4.65 -15.18
CA ASP A 140 -9.94 -5.70 -14.89
C ASP A 140 -10.98 -5.22 -13.86
N GLU A 141 -10.52 -4.59 -12.77
CA GLU A 141 -11.40 -4.04 -11.73
C GLU A 141 -12.23 -2.86 -12.27
N MET A 142 -11.66 -2.01 -13.15
CA MET A 142 -12.43 -1.01 -13.90
C MET A 142 -13.50 -1.63 -14.81
N GLY A 143 -13.35 -2.89 -15.22
CA GLY A 143 -14.37 -3.65 -15.94
C GLY A 143 -15.64 -3.92 -15.13
N ILE A 144 -15.53 -3.93 -13.79
CA ILE A 144 -16.57 -4.36 -12.84
C ILE A 144 -17.27 -3.16 -12.16
N LEU A 145 -16.86 -1.92 -12.49
CA LEU A 145 -17.41 -0.67 -11.93
C LEU A 145 -18.94 -0.63 -11.87
N ASN A 146 -19.46 -0.65 -10.64
CA ASN A 146 -20.83 -0.29 -10.27
C ASN A 146 -20.76 0.85 -9.24
N LEU A 147 -21.77 1.73 -9.23
CA LEU A 147 -21.85 2.91 -8.37
C LEU A 147 -21.74 2.53 -6.88
N ASP A 148 -22.36 1.41 -6.47
CA ASP A 148 -22.43 0.94 -5.07
C ASP A 148 -21.06 0.64 -4.42
N ASN A 149 -20.01 0.44 -5.22
CA ASN A 149 -18.64 0.17 -4.73
C ASN A 149 -17.58 1.08 -5.37
N LEU A 150 -17.99 2.17 -6.01
CA LEU A 150 -17.13 3.03 -6.81
C LEU A 150 -15.93 3.59 -6.02
N ASP A 151 -16.17 4.10 -4.81
CA ASP A 151 -15.11 4.63 -3.94
C ASP A 151 -14.05 3.55 -3.57
N LYS A 152 -14.51 2.36 -3.18
CA LYS A 152 -13.64 1.22 -2.79
C LYS A 152 -12.76 0.74 -3.95
N ILE A 153 -13.34 0.73 -5.15
CA ILE A 153 -12.64 0.43 -6.41
C ILE A 153 -11.59 1.51 -6.66
N LEU A 154 -11.98 2.79 -6.70
CA LEU A 154 -11.06 3.90 -6.96
C LEU A 154 -9.91 3.97 -5.95
N THR A 155 -10.17 3.74 -4.66
CA THR A 155 -9.12 3.66 -3.63
C THR A 155 -8.17 2.49 -3.89
N SER A 156 -8.68 1.32 -4.29
CA SER A 156 -7.83 0.18 -4.62
C SER A 156 -6.99 0.42 -5.89
N LEU A 157 -7.55 1.05 -6.93
CA LEU A 157 -6.80 1.49 -8.11
C LEU A 157 -5.66 2.45 -7.73
N ARG A 158 -5.93 3.47 -6.88
CA ARG A 158 -4.89 4.43 -6.44
C ARG A 158 -3.74 3.73 -5.72
N VAL A 159 -4.04 2.72 -4.90
CA VAL A 159 -3.04 1.88 -4.24
C VAL A 159 -2.23 1.06 -5.26
N TRP A 160 -2.88 0.36 -6.19
CA TRP A 160 -2.21 -0.50 -7.16
C TRP A 160 -1.36 0.29 -8.17
N LEU A 161 -1.86 1.42 -8.67
CA LEU A 161 -1.12 2.34 -9.55
C LEU A 161 0.07 2.99 -8.82
N SER A 162 -0.09 3.36 -7.55
CA SER A 162 1.04 3.79 -6.71
C SER A 162 2.09 2.68 -6.57
N GLY A 163 1.67 1.42 -6.48
CA GLY A 163 2.55 0.26 -6.50
C GLY A 163 3.29 0.08 -7.83
N ALA A 164 2.60 0.26 -8.96
CA ALA A 164 3.22 0.25 -10.29
C ALA A 164 4.36 1.29 -10.41
N ILE A 165 4.12 2.52 -9.94
CA ILE A 165 5.14 3.58 -9.89
C ILE A 165 6.27 3.20 -8.93
N THR A 166 5.95 2.63 -7.76
CA THR A 166 6.95 2.16 -6.78
C THR A 166 7.85 1.10 -7.41
N TYR A 167 7.32 0.12 -8.14
CA TYR A 167 8.11 -0.90 -8.82
C TYR A 167 9.06 -0.32 -9.88
N GLN A 168 8.56 0.60 -10.71
CA GLN A 168 9.38 1.31 -11.70
C GLN A 168 10.50 2.11 -11.06
N TYR A 169 10.20 2.74 -9.93
CA TYR A 169 11.17 3.52 -9.19
C TYR A 169 12.21 2.66 -8.46
N THR A 170 11.82 1.53 -7.86
CA THR A 170 12.73 0.55 -7.27
C THR A 170 13.67 -0.08 -8.31
N CYS A 171 13.21 -0.23 -9.56
CA CYS A 171 14.10 -0.60 -10.67
C CYS A 171 15.14 0.49 -10.93
N LEU A 172 14.71 1.76 -10.99
CA LEU A 172 15.60 2.90 -11.25
C LEU A 172 16.69 3.04 -10.18
N ASP A 173 16.35 2.91 -8.89
CA ASP A 173 17.32 2.94 -7.77
C ASP A 173 18.35 1.79 -7.90
N GLY A 174 17.98 0.66 -8.52
CA GLY A 174 18.91 -0.42 -8.86
C GLY A 174 20.07 0.00 -9.79
N PHE A 175 19.88 1.05 -10.60
CA PHE A 175 20.86 1.59 -11.54
C PHE A 175 21.51 2.91 -11.08
N GLU A 176 21.26 3.38 -9.85
CA GLU A 176 21.73 4.70 -9.37
C GLU A 176 23.26 4.84 -9.48
N ASN A 177 24.00 3.78 -9.21
CA ASN A 177 25.46 3.72 -9.28
C ASN A 177 26.02 3.25 -10.64
N THR A 178 25.17 3.04 -11.66
CA THR A 178 25.60 2.62 -13.01
C THR A 178 25.89 3.84 -13.87
N THR A 179 27.10 3.93 -14.45
CA THR A 179 27.55 5.06 -15.29
C THR A 179 27.73 4.71 -16.77
N SER A 180 27.28 3.53 -17.22
CA SER A 180 27.35 3.13 -18.64
C SER A 180 26.27 3.81 -19.48
N GLU A 181 26.51 3.91 -20.79
CA GLU A 181 25.55 4.48 -21.74
C GLU A 181 24.23 3.69 -21.75
N ALA A 182 24.29 2.35 -21.67
CA ALA A 182 23.09 1.53 -21.48
C ALA A 182 22.37 1.80 -20.14
N GLY A 183 23.11 2.09 -19.07
CA GLY A 183 22.53 2.50 -17.79
C GLY A 183 21.71 3.79 -17.94
N ASP A 184 22.26 4.80 -18.62
CA ASP A 184 21.56 6.06 -18.85
C ASP A 184 20.38 5.93 -19.85
N LYS A 185 20.51 5.08 -20.89
CA LYS A 185 19.38 4.70 -21.76
C LYS A 185 18.24 4.07 -20.95
N MET A 186 18.56 3.16 -20.02
CA MET A 186 17.60 2.53 -19.12
C MET A 186 16.94 3.56 -18.19
N LYS A 187 17.72 4.43 -17.52
CA LYS A 187 17.20 5.51 -16.66
C LYS A 187 16.24 6.44 -17.41
N ARG A 188 16.56 6.83 -18.65
CA ARG A 188 15.69 7.66 -19.51
C ARG A 188 14.38 6.95 -19.85
N PHE A 189 14.45 5.67 -20.24
CA PHE A 189 13.24 4.88 -20.54
C PHE A 189 12.32 4.76 -19.31
N LEU A 190 12.87 4.36 -18.16
CA LEU A 190 12.12 4.25 -16.90
C LEU A 190 11.50 5.59 -16.50
N THR A 191 12.21 6.70 -16.74
CA THR A 191 11.66 8.05 -16.51
C THR A 191 10.41 8.29 -17.35
N THR A 192 10.42 7.94 -18.64
CA THR A 192 9.23 8.08 -19.50
C THR A 192 8.07 7.17 -19.06
N ALA A 193 8.36 5.91 -18.70
CA ALA A 193 7.34 4.98 -18.21
C ALA A 193 6.68 5.48 -16.90
N MET A 194 7.49 6.03 -15.99
CA MET A 194 6.99 6.62 -14.75
C MET A 194 6.08 7.82 -15.03
N ARG A 195 6.42 8.73 -15.97
CA ARG A 195 5.56 9.88 -16.29
C ARG A 195 4.15 9.48 -16.72
N LEU A 196 4.04 8.46 -17.58
CA LEU A 196 2.74 7.93 -18.00
C LEU A 196 1.99 7.28 -16.83
N SER A 197 2.72 6.62 -15.93
CA SER A 197 2.15 6.00 -14.74
C SER A 197 1.66 7.05 -13.71
N SER A 198 2.40 8.13 -13.50
CA SER A 198 1.97 9.29 -12.68
C SER A 198 0.73 9.95 -13.29
N ASN A 199 0.65 10.06 -14.63
CA ASN A 199 -0.55 10.56 -15.30
C ASN A 199 -1.77 9.67 -15.01
N ALA A 200 -1.62 8.34 -15.12
CA ALA A 200 -2.67 7.39 -14.79
C ALA A 200 -3.14 7.50 -13.33
N LEU A 201 -2.21 7.61 -12.37
CA LEU A 201 -2.53 7.79 -10.96
C LEU A 201 -3.23 9.12 -10.66
N ALA A 202 -2.79 10.22 -11.29
CA ALA A 202 -3.39 11.54 -11.13
C ALA A 202 -4.84 11.56 -11.66
N ILE A 203 -5.10 10.92 -12.80
CA ILE A 203 -6.45 10.78 -13.38
C ILE A 203 -7.39 10.05 -12.41
N ILE A 204 -7.01 8.88 -11.90
CA ILE A 204 -7.82 8.14 -10.92
C ILE A 204 -7.96 8.91 -9.60
N THR A 205 -6.93 9.63 -9.18
CA THR A 205 -6.96 10.44 -7.95
C THR A 205 -7.94 11.60 -8.07
N GLU A 206 -8.05 12.26 -9.22
CA GLU A 206 -9.04 13.31 -9.45
C GLU A 206 -10.47 12.74 -9.57
N LEU A 207 -10.63 11.59 -10.22
CA LEU A 207 -11.90 10.87 -10.27
C LEU A 207 -12.37 10.49 -8.85
N SER A 208 -11.47 9.97 -8.02
CA SER A 208 -11.72 9.66 -6.60
C SER A 208 -12.19 10.89 -5.82
N LYS A 209 -11.48 12.02 -5.88
CA LYS A 209 -11.91 13.28 -5.22
C LYS A 209 -13.30 13.74 -5.68
N THR A 210 -13.56 13.65 -6.98
CA THR A 210 -14.84 14.04 -7.58
C THR A 210 -15.99 13.20 -7.00
N VAL A 211 -15.82 11.88 -6.91
CA VAL A 211 -16.81 10.99 -6.28
C VAL A 211 -17.01 11.32 -4.79
N SER A 212 -15.93 11.50 -4.03
CA SER A 212 -16.02 11.81 -2.60
C SER A 212 -16.69 13.18 -2.32
N TYR A 213 -16.49 14.18 -3.19
CA TYR A 213 -17.16 15.48 -3.08
C TYR A 213 -18.68 15.35 -3.21
N TYR A 214 -19.17 14.66 -4.26
CA TYR A 214 -20.60 14.44 -4.43
C TYR A 214 -21.22 13.54 -3.36
N ALA A 215 -20.45 12.59 -2.79
CA ALA A 215 -20.92 11.80 -1.65
C ALA A 215 -21.13 12.65 -0.38
N ALA A 216 -20.36 13.74 -0.20
CA ALA A 216 -20.50 14.65 0.92
C ALA A 216 -21.60 15.73 0.73
N ASP A 217 -21.82 16.18 -0.50
CA ASP A 217 -22.79 17.26 -0.82
C ASP A 217 -24.26 16.78 -0.78
N ASN A 218 -24.50 15.46 -0.78
CA ASN A 218 -25.83 14.85 -0.65
C ASN A 218 -26.23 14.54 0.81
N ASP A 219 -25.44 14.91 1.82
CA ASP A 219 -25.69 14.56 3.24
C ASP A 219 -26.68 15.51 3.95
N ASP A 220 -27.88 15.69 3.36
CA ASP A 220 -29.04 16.21 4.11
C ASP A 220 -29.70 15.04 4.86
N GLY A 221 -29.06 14.64 5.96
CA GLY A 221 -29.57 13.67 6.93
C GLY A 221 -29.58 12.20 6.47
N ARG A 222 -28.93 11.87 5.34
CA ARG A 222 -28.72 10.48 4.89
C ARG A 222 -27.33 10.24 4.33
N ARG A 223 -26.34 10.20 5.22
CA ARG A 223 -25.34 9.13 5.18
C ARG A 223 -26.08 7.83 4.87
N LEU A 224 -25.68 7.16 3.79
CA LEU A 224 -26.03 5.78 3.52
C LEU A 224 -25.37 4.91 4.61
N PHE A 225 -25.97 4.92 5.79
CA PHE A 225 -25.93 3.80 6.71
C PHE A 225 -26.45 2.61 5.92
N GLN A 226 -25.52 1.86 5.35
CA GLN A 226 -25.81 0.52 4.90
C GLN A 226 -26.15 -0.25 6.16
N ASP A 227 -27.46 -0.38 6.39
CA ASP A 227 -28.02 -1.33 7.33
C ASP A 227 -27.29 -2.66 7.12
N PHE A 228 -26.84 -3.29 8.20
CA PHE A 228 -26.18 -4.60 8.12
C PHE A 228 -27.26 -5.68 7.96
N GLY A 229 -28.04 -5.54 6.87
CA GLY A 229 -29.06 -6.45 6.42
C GLY A 229 -28.46 -7.82 6.19
N GLU A 230 -28.99 -8.77 6.94
CA GLU A 230 -28.54 -10.15 6.99
C GLU A 230 -28.55 -10.85 5.62
N ASN A 231 -27.72 -11.90 5.53
CA ASN A 231 -27.93 -13.05 4.66
C ASN A 231 -27.87 -12.84 3.14
N GLN A 232 -26.68 -12.50 2.63
CA GLN A 232 -26.13 -13.30 1.52
C GLN A 232 -25.17 -14.36 2.06
N GLU A 233 -25.77 -15.49 2.43
CA GLU A 233 -25.06 -16.71 2.78
C GLU A 233 -24.33 -17.24 1.54
N TYR A 234 -22.99 -17.21 1.54
CA TYR A 234 -22.21 -17.98 0.59
C TYR A 234 -22.40 -19.46 0.91
N GLU A 235 -23.29 -20.13 0.18
CA GLU A 235 -23.66 -21.53 0.37
C GLU A 235 -22.43 -22.43 0.62
N LEU A 236 -22.26 -22.82 1.89
CA LEU A 236 -21.33 -23.87 2.28
C LEU A 236 -22.02 -25.20 1.99
N GLY A 237 -21.78 -25.70 0.77
CA GLY A 237 -22.39 -26.92 0.22
C GLY A 237 -22.56 -28.07 1.22
N HIS A 238 -23.76 -28.65 1.19
CA HIS A 238 -24.36 -29.48 2.23
C HIS A 238 -23.54 -30.70 2.71
N GLY A 239 -23.80 -31.04 3.97
CA GLY A 239 -23.30 -32.21 4.69
C GLY A 239 -24.05 -32.44 6.01
N ASP A 240 -25.37 -32.22 5.96
CA ASP A 240 -26.46 -32.55 6.88
C ASP A 240 -26.32 -32.55 8.42
N LYS A 241 -27.30 -31.81 9.00
CA LYS A 241 -28.03 -31.97 10.26
C LYS A 241 -27.61 -31.26 11.56
N GLU A 242 -28.56 -30.40 11.93
CA GLU A 242 -29.08 -30.02 13.25
C GLU A 242 -28.27 -29.07 14.15
N ILE A 243 -28.96 -27.96 14.45
CA ILE A 243 -28.59 -26.85 15.33
C ILE A 243 -29.23 -27.09 16.70
N ALA A 244 -28.54 -26.70 17.77
CA ALA A 244 -29.15 -26.35 19.04
C ALA A 244 -28.33 -25.24 19.71
N ASP A 245 -29.01 -24.23 20.28
CA ASP A 245 -28.41 -23.02 20.85
C ASP A 245 -27.63 -23.26 22.15
N PHE A 246 -26.80 -22.27 22.53
CA PHE A 246 -25.98 -22.30 23.74
C PHE A 246 -26.60 -21.49 24.91
N PRO A 247 -26.56 -21.99 26.16
CA PRO A 247 -27.12 -21.29 27.32
C PRO A 247 -26.31 -20.09 27.87
N SER A 248 -26.97 -19.32 28.72
CA SER A 248 -26.67 -17.93 29.11
C SER A 248 -25.79 -17.74 30.35
N TRP A 249 -24.58 -18.31 30.36
CA TRP A 249 -23.53 -17.94 31.36
C TRP A 249 -22.18 -17.67 30.67
N VAL A 250 -22.24 -17.13 29.45
CA VAL A 250 -21.07 -16.76 28.63
C VAL A 250 -20.53 -15.37 28.98
N ASP A 251 -21.22 -14.67 29.88
CA ASP A 251 -20.79 -13.38 30.43
C ASP A 251 -19.86 -13.58 31.64
N GLU A 252 -18.96 -12.62 31.83
CA GLU A 252 -18.00 -12.48 32.96
C GLU A 252 -16.77 -13.43 32.96
N VAL A 253 -15.68 -12.95 32.35
CA VAL A 253 -14.39 -12.56 33.02
C VAL A 253 -13.25 -12.40 31.97
N ASP A 254 -12.57 -11.25 32.00
CA ASP A 254 -11.31 -10.81 31.36
C ASP A 254 -10.68 -11.65 30.21
N GLU A 255 -10.61 -11.16 28.98
CA GLU A 255 -9.78 -10.05 28.42
C GLU A 255 -8.40 -10.50 27.85
N GLY A 256 -8.08 -10.05 26.62
CA GLY A 256 -6.73 -10.21 26.02
C GLY A 256 -6.54 -11.23 24.87
N ALA A 257 -7.57 -11.96 24.41
CA ALA A 257 -7.41 -12.93 23.30
C ALA A 257 -8.60 -13.12 22.34
N VAL A 258 -9.72 -12.40 22.50
CA VAL A 258 -11.01 -12.74 21.87
C VAL A 258 -11.15 -12.17 20.45
N GLY A 259 -10.31 -12.70 19.55
CA GLY A 259 -10.47 -12.61 18.09
C GLY A 259 -10.35 -13.98 17.43
N ILE A 260 -9.48 -14.83 17.98
CA ILE A 260 -9.07 -16.11 17.41
C ILE A 260 -9.81 -17.28 18.10
N ARG A 261 -10.99 -17.09 18.72
CA ARG A 261 -11.78 -18.21 19.26
C ARG A 261 -12.82 -18.79 18.29
N ARG A 262 -13.26 -18.06 17.26
CA ARG A 262 -13.96 -18.67 16.10
C ARG A 262 -12.98 -19.35 15.13
N LEU A 263 -11.69 -19.01 15.21
CA LEU A 263 -10.60 -19.76 14.57
C LEU A 263 -10.08 -20.92 15.45
N LEU A 264 -10.01 -20.78 16.78
CA LEU A 264 -9.50 -21.80 17.72
C LEU A 264 -10.38 -21.97 18.98
N GLY A 265 -11.63 -22.42 18.78
CA GLY A 265 -12.59 -22.78 19.84
C GLY A 265 -13.19 -24.16 19.61
N LYS A 266 -12.77 -25.17 20.38
CA LYS A 266 -13.19 -26.58 20.25
C LYS A 266 -14.73 -26.68 20.33
N LYS A 267 -15.45 -27.21 19.33
CA LYS A 267 -15.44 -28.63 18.93
C LYS A 267 -14.91 -28.98 17.52
N LYS A 268 -14.38 -28.03 16.74
CA LYS A 268 -13.53 -28.35 15.57
C LYS A 268 -12.17 -27.65 15.75
N LYS A 269 -11.08 -28.44 15.79
CA LYS A 269 -9.70 -27.90 15.78
C LYS A 269 -9.52 -27.10 14.48
N LEU A 270 -8.82 -25.95 14.51
CA LEU A 270 -8.37 -25.30 13.28
C LEU A 270 -7.54 -26.32 12.48
N LYS A 271 -8.08 -26.78 11.35
CA LYS A 271 -7.41 -27.78 10.53
C LYS A 271 -6.39 -27.06 9.65
N ALA A 272 -5.19 -26.86 10.20
CA ALA A 272 -4.06 -26.34 9.43
C ALA A 272 -3.89 -27.19 8.15
N ASN A 273 -3.84 -26.52 7.00
CA ASN A 273 -3.68 -27.15 5.70
C ASN A 273 -2.29 -27.80 5.58
N ALA A 274 -1.30 -27.19 6.22
CA ALA A 274 0.05 -27.71 6.39
C ALA A 274 0.55 -27.50 7.83
N VAL A 275 1.37 -28.44 8.31
CA VAL A 275 2.09 -28.34 9.58
C VAL A 275 3.58 -28.51 9.30
N VAL A 276 4.37 -27.50 9.68
CA VAL A 276 5.82 -27.48 9.56
C VAL A 276 6.43 -27.67 10.95
N ALA A 277 7.35 -28.63 11.11
CA ALA A 277 8.04 -28.87 12.37
C ALA A 277 9.44 -29.46 12.15
N LYS A 278 10.46 -28.83 12.77
CA LYS A 278 11.85 -29.30 12.66
C LYS A 278 12.13 -30.62 13.37
N ASP A 279 11.36 -30.92 14.42
CA ASP A 279 11.43 -32.17 15.19
C ASP A 279 10.82 -33.39 14.45
N GLY A 280 10.26 -33.20 13.25
CA GLY A 280 9.59 -34.24 12.48
C GLY A 280 8.14 -34.54 12.91
N SER A 281 7.60 -33.84 13.91
CA SER A 281 6.20 -33.98 14.37
C SER A 281 5.16 -33.29 13.48
N GLY A 282 5.56 -32.87 12.28
CA GLY A 282 4.76 -32.18 11.27
C GLY A 282 4.97 -32.83 9.89
N LYS A 283 4.09 -32.50 8.94
CA LYS A 283 4.15 -33.09 7.58
C LYS A 283 5.32 -32.57 6.75
N PHE A 284 5.85 -31.40 7.09
CA PHE A 284 6.95 -30.73 6.39
C PHE A 284 8.05 -30.33 7.38
N ARG A 285 9.31 -30.32 6.92
CA ARG A 285 10.45 -29.88 7.74
C ARG A 285 10.86 -28.43 7.45
N SER A 286 10.48 -27.91 6.29
CA SER A 286 10.69 -26.52 5.87
C SER A 286 9.37 -25.82 5.51
N ILE A 287 9.37 -24.50 5.55
CA ILE A 287 8.23 -23.65 5.17
C ILE A 287 8.07 -23.65 3.65
N ASN A 288 9.18 -23.65 2.91
CA ASN A 288 9.17 -23.75 1.44
C ASN A 288 8.53 -25.05 0.92
N GLU A 289 8.65 -26.18 1.62
CA GLU A 289 7.91 -27.41 1.26
C GLU A 289 6.40 -27.29 1.46
N ALA A 290 5.97 -26.59 2.52
CA ALA A 290 4.56 -26.37 2.80
C ALA A 290 3.94 -25.37 1.81
N LEU A 291 4.66 -24.31 1.42
CA LEU A 291 4.23 -23.35 0.40
C LEU A 291 3.97 -23.99 -0.96
N LYS A 292 4.73 -25.02 -1.35
CA LYS A 292 4.48 -25.83 -2.56
C LYS A 292 3.12 -26.57 -2.56
N LYS A 293 2.35 -26.52 -1.46
CA LYS A 293 0.99 -27.07 -1.36
C LYS A 293 -0.12 -26.02 -1.37
N VAL A 294 0.22 -24.73 -1.40
CA VAL A 294 -0.76 -23.65 -1.63
C VAL A 294 -1.26 -23.77 -3.07
N PRO A 295 -2.59 -23.82 -3.32
CA PRO A 295 -3.13 -23.81 -4.67
C PRO A 295 -2.75 -22.52 -5.42
N LYS A 296 -2.48 -22.60 -6.73
CA LYS A 296 -2.29 -21.39 -7.55
C LYS A 296 -3.60 -20.60 -7.62
N HIS A 297 -3.51 -19.28 -7.52
CA HIS A 297 -4.66 -18.35 -7.52
C HIS A 297 -5.73 -18.70 -6.46
N ASN A 298 -5.25 -19.20 -5.32
CA ASN A 298 -6.06 -19.54 -4.16
C ASN A 298 -7.00 -18.39 -3.74
N LYS A 299 -8.26 -18.72 -3.39
CA LYS A 299 -9.31 -17.78 -2.96
C LYS A 299 -9.82 -18.04 -1.53
N LYS A 300 -9.20 -18.98 -0.78
CA LYS A 300 -9.60 -19.37 0.58
C LYS A 300 -8.37 -19.36 1.48
N PHE A 301 -8.50 -19.04 2.77
CA PHE A 301 -7.32 -19.03 3.66
C PHE A 301 -6.61 -20.39 3.72
N PHE A 302 -5.33 -20.41 3.39
CA PHE A 302 -4.46 -21.59 3.47
C PHE A 302 -3.54 -21.45 4.68
N VAL A 303 -3.87 -22.16 5.76
CA VAL A 303 -3.18 -22.05 7.06
C VAL A 303 -2.00 -23.00 7.12
N ILE A 304 -0.81 -22.43 7.28
CA ILE A 304 0.45 -23.13 7.56
C ILE A 304 0.79 -22.90 9.04
N TYR A 305 0.66 -23.95 9.85
CA TYR A 305 1.08 -23.93 11.25
C TYR A 305 2.56 -24.29 11.34
N ILE A 306 3.36 -23.41 11.95
CA ILE A 306 4.82 -23.51 12.01
C ILE A 306 5.23 -23.61 13.48
N LYS A 307 5.62 -24.80 13.92
CA LYS A 307 6.01 -25.03 15.31
C LYS A 307 7.27 -24.23 15.70
N LYS A 308 7.54 -24.12 16.99
CA LYS A 308 8.76 -23.49 17.52
C LYS A 308 10.02 -24.07 16.85
N GLY A 309 10.96 -23.19 16.56
CA GLY A 309 12.21 -23.50 15.87
C GLY A 309 12.77 -22.30 15.12
N VAL A 310 14.08 -22.37 14.83
CA VAL A 310 14.78 -21.40 13.99
C VAL A 310 14.93 -21.98 12.59
N TYR A 311 14.17 -21.46 11.64
CA TYR A 311 14.08 -21.88 10.24
C TYR A 311 15.08 -21.05 9.41
N ARG A 312 16.21 -21.67 9.04
CA ARG A 312 17.25 -21.05 8.22
C ARG A 312 16.93 -21.25 6.74
N GLU A 313 16.02 -20.46 6.21
CA GLU A 313 15.57 -20.53 4.82
C GLU A 313 15.13 -19.15 4.31
N TYR A 314 15.32 -18.91 3.01
CA TYR A 314 14.74 -17.75 2.33
C TYR A 314 13.34 -18.13 1.83
N VAL A 315 12.33 -17.33 2.13
CA VAL A 315 10.92 -17.65 1.88
C VAL A 315 10.30 -16.59 0.96
N GLU A 316 9.63 -17.02 -0.10
CA GLU A 316 8.88 -16.13 -0.99
C GLU A 316 7.43 -16.62 -1.14
N VAL A 317 6.47 -15.78 -0.74
CA VAL A 317 5.04 -15.98 -0.99
C VAL A 317 4.70 -15.22 -2.26
N THR A 318 4.67 -15.92 -3.39
CA THR A 318 4.51 -15.32 -4.73
C THR A 318 3.13 -14.70 -4.94
N THR A 319 2.97 -13.84 -5.97
CA THR A 319 1.68 -13.23 -6.36
C THR A 319 0.57 -14.26 -6.62
N THR A 320 0.94 -15.47 -7.05
CA THR A 320 0.02 -16.60 -7.25
C THR A 320 -0.42 -17.31 -5.97
N MET A 321 0.22 -17.05 -4.82
CA MET A 321 -0.06 -17.63 -3.50
C MET A 321 -0.85 -16.65 -2.61
N ARG A 322 -2.08 -16.32 -3.02
CA ARG A 322 -2.99 -15.44 -2.24
C ARG A 322 -3.59 -16.16 -1.03
N TYR A 323 -4.00 -15.39 -0.02
CA TYR A 323 -4.66 -15.85 1.21
C TYR A 323 -3.85 -16.88 2.03
N VAL A 324 -2.52 -16.76 2.04
CA VAL A 324 -1.65 -17.62 2.86
C VAL A 324 -1.60 -17.09 4.29
N VAL A 325 -1.77 -17.99 5.28
CA VAL A 325 -1.72 -17.65 6.70
C VAL A 325 -0.59 -18.42 7.38
N PHE A 326 0.38 -17.72 7.96
CA PHE A 326 1.42 -18.31 8.81
C PHE A 326 1.03 -18.15 10.28
N VAL A 327 1.01 -19.25 11.03
CA VAL A 327 0.73 -19.25 12.48
C VAL A 327 1.88 -19.91 13.22
N GLY A 328 2.61 -19.12 14.01
CA GLY A 328 3.71 -19.58 14.86
C GLY A 328 3.32 -19.83 16.31
N GLU A 329 4.30 -20.26 17.12
CA GLU A 329 4.16 -20.50 18.57
C GLU A 329 4.69 -19.32 19.41
N GLY A 330 4.99 -18.18 18.77
CA GLY A 330 5.43 -16.92 19.37
C GLY A 330 6.59 -16.30 18.59
N GLY A 331 6.64 -14.97 18.45
CA GLY A 331 7.64 -14.29 17.62
C GLY A 331 9.09 -14.69 17.92
N GLN A 332 9.45 -14.82 19.20
CA GLN A 332 10.79 -15.26 19.61
C GLN A 332 11.01 -16.79 19.56
N LYS A 333 9.95 -17.59 19.40
CA LYS A 333 9.97 -19.06 19.44
C LYS A 333 9.93 -19.70 18.05
N THR A 334 9.18 -19.13 17.11
CA THR A 334 9.09 -19.56 15.72
C THR A 334 9.68 -18.47 14.82
N ARG A 335 10.94 -18.62 14.39
CA ARG A 335 11.68 -17.58 13.65
C ARG A 335 12.17 -18.07 12.31
N ILE A 336 11.98 -17.27 11.25
CA ILE A 336 12.61 -17.46 9.94
C ILE A 336 13.81 -16.52 9.87
N THR A 337 15.00 -17.05 9.53
CA THR A 337 16.26 -16.28 9.56
C THR A 337 17.13 -16.48 8.32
N GLY A 338 17.73 -15.38 7.87
CA GLY A 338 18.67 -15.28 6.75
C GLY A 338 19.76 -14.25 7.06
N ASN A 339 20.64 -13.98 6.11
CA ASN A 339 21.80 -13.09 6.26
C ASN A 339 22.29 -12.41 4.96
N LYS A 340 21.49 -12.43 3.88
CA LYS A 340 21.80 -11.65 2.66
C LYS A 340 21.84 -10.16 2.98
N ASN A 341 22.75 -9.44 2.34
CA ASN A 341 23.02 -8.04 2.64
C ASN A 341 23.72 -7.32 1.48
N TYR A 342 23.70 -6.00 1.50
CA TYR A 342 24.27 -5.14 0.48
C TYR A 342 25.80 -5.20 0.40
N LYS A 343 26.50 -5.31 1.53
CA LYS A 343 27.97 -5.34 1.55
C LYS A 343 28.56 -6.53 0.78
N ASP A 344 27.85 -7.65 0.78
CA ASP A 344 28.23 -8.87 0.06
C ASP A 344 27.73 -8.87 -1.41
N GLY A 345 27.36 -7.70 -1.95
CA GLY A 345 27.06 -7.50 -3.37
C GLY A 345 25.59 -7.70 -3.78
N ILE A 346 24.67 -7.92 -2.83
CA ILE A 346 23.25 -8.17 -3.12
C ILE A 346 22.46 -6.86 -2.95
N ASN A 347 21.86 -6.34 -4.02
CA ASN A 347 21.02 -5.14 -3.93
C ASN A 347 19.88 -5.30 -2.89
N THR A 348 19.54 -4.23 -2.17
CA THR A 348 18.62 -4.24 -1.01
C THR A 348 17.33 -5.03 -1.26
N TYR A 349 16.71 -4.87 -2.44
CA TYR A 349 15.48 -5.58 -2.82
C TYR A 349 15.56 -7.11 -2.77
N ASN A 350 16.75 -7.70 -3.03
CA ASN A 350 17.01 -9.14 -3.01
C ASN A 350 17.64 -9.64 -1.69
N THR A 351 17.90 -8.75 -0.73
CA THR A 351 18.35 -9.12 0.63
C THR A 351 17.29 -9.74 1.57
N PRO A 352 15.96 -9.62 1.37
CA PRO A 352 14.99 -10.12 2.36
C PRO A 352 15.13 -11.60 2.69
N THR A 353 15.09 -11.92 3.99
CA THR A 353 14.87 -13.30 4.45
C THR A 353 13.49 -13.81 4.01
N VAL A 354 12.46 -12.96 4.14
CA VAL A 354 11.09 -13.26 3.70
C VAL A 354 10.58 -12.19 2.74
N SER A 355 9.99 -12.60 1.62
CA SER A 355 9.31 -11.72 0.66
C SER A 355 7.84 -12.11 0.52
N ILE A 356 6.93 -11.16 0.79
CA ILE A 356 5.48 -11.35 0.71
C ILE A 356 4.94 -10.56 -0.48
N LEU A 357 4.58 -11.26 -1.55
CA LEU A 357 4.00 -10.71 -2.79
C LEU A 357 2.53 -11.12 -2.98
N GLY A 358 2.07 -12.21 -2.37
CA GLY A 358 0.69 -12.67 -2.44
C GLY A 358 -0.25 -11.84 -1.56
N ASP A 359 -1.35 -11.33 -2.14
CA ASP A 359 -2.39 -10.59 -1.41
C ASP A 359 -3.04 -11.40 -0.27
N HIS A 360 -3.57 -10.66 0.71
CA HIS A 360 -4.28 -11.19 1.89
C HIS A 360 -3.42 -12.16 2.71
N PHE A 361 -2.09 -11.96 2.69
CA PHE A 361 -1.18 -12.68 3.57
C PHE A 361 -1.43 -12.29 5.03
N VAL A 362 -1.40 -13.27 5.93
CA VAL A 362 -1.53 -13.04 7.37
C VAL A 362 -0.42 -13.79 8.11
N ALA A 363 0.33 -13.11 8.97
CA ALA A 363 1.24 -13.74 9.91
C ALA A 363 0.81 -13.49 11.36
N ILE A 364 0.79 -14.55 12.17
CA ILE A 364 0.42 -14.51 13.58
C ILE A 364 1.51 -15.21 14.40
N ASN A 365 2.01 -14.57 15.46
CA ASN A 365 2.99 -15.17 16.37
C ASN A 365 4.29 -15.68 15.68
N MET A 366 4.72 -15.00 14.60
CA MET A 366 5.90 -15.35 13.80
C MET A 366 7.02 -14.32 13.96
N GLY A 367 8.27 -14.77 14.01
CA GLY A 367 9.45 -13.90 13.93
C GLY A 367 10.14 -13.96 12.57
N PHE A 368 10.62 -12.81 12.11
CA PHE A 368 11.35 -12.64 10.85
C PHE A 368 12.69 -11.96 11.11
N GLU A 369 13.81 -12.55 10.69
CA GLU A 369 15.15 -12.07 11.03
C GLU A 369 16.05 -11.91 9.80
N ASN A 370 16.85 -10.84 9.79
CA ASN A 370 18.11 -10.82 9.07
C ASN A 370 19.29 -10.68 10.05
N SER A 371 20.12 -11.71 10.08
CA SER A 371 21.24 -11.90 11.01
C SER A 371 22.59 -11.39 10.49
N ALA A 372 22.61 -10.62 9.39
CA ALA A 372 23.85 -10.11 8.79
C ALA A 372 24.65 -9.15 9.72
N GLY A 373 23.94 -8.39 10.56
CA GLY A 373 24.55 -7.46 11.52
C GLY A 373 24.92 -6.08 10.93
N PRO A 374 25.24 -5.09 11.78
CA PRO A 374 25.35 -3.68 11.36
C PRO A 374 26.55 -3.40 10.46
N LYS A 375 27.59 -4.25 10.52
CA LYS A 375 28.79 -4.16 9.66
C LYS A 375 28.54 -4.55 8.19
N LYS A 376 27.33 -5.00 7.85
CA LYS A 376 26.91 -5.48 6.52
C LYS A 376 25.98 -4.52 5.76
N PHE A 377 25.69 -3.35 6.35
CA PHE A 377 24.76 -2.34 5.80
C PHE A 377 23.35 -2.93 5.58
N GLN A 378 22.65 -2.52 4.50
CA GLN A 378 21.26 -2.89 4.22
C GLN A 378 21.07 -4.41 4.21
N ALA A 379 20.19 -4.92 5.07
CA ALA A 379 19.96 -6.35 5.24
C ALA A 379 18.52 -6.61 5.74
N VAL A 380 17.59 -6.74 4.79
CA VAL A 380 16.14 -6.79 5.09
C VAL A 380 15.75 -8.11 5.75
N ALA A 381 14.96 -8.06 6.82
CA ALA A 381 14.36 -9.23 7.48
C ALA A 381 13.10 -9.68 6.73
N ILE A 382 12.19 -8.74 6.45
CA ILE A 382 10.98 -9.01 5.67
C ILE A 382 10.68 -7.85 4.72
N ARG A 383 10.31 -8.18 3.48
CA ARG A 383 9.79 -7.26 2.46
C ARG A 383 8.36 -7.61 2.14
N VAL A 384 7.48 -6.62 2.21
CA VAL A 384 6.02 -6.78 2.01
C VAL A 384 5.56 -5.90 0.86
N GLN A 385 4.87 -6.52 -0.10
CA GLN A 385 4.25 -5.84 -1.25
C GLN A 385 2.92 -6.48 -1.70
N GLY A 386 2.47 -7.56 -1.07
CA GLY A 386 1.13 -8.12 -1.29
C GLY A 386 0.06 -7.25 -0.64
N ASP A 387 -1.03 -6.94 -1.35
CA ASP A 387 -2.06 -6.03 -0.86
C ASP A 387 -2.89 -6.66 0.26
N LYS A 388 -3.37 -5.82 1.18
CA LYS A 388 -4.16 -6.24 2.36
C LYS A 388 -3.44 -7.27 3.24
N SER A 389 -2.13 -7.09 3.48
CA SER A 389 -1.31 -7.95 4.34
C SER A 389 -1.45 -7.60 5.83
N ILE A 390 -1.54 -8.60 6.72
CA ILE A 390 -1.65 -8.41 8.18
C ILE A 390 -0.53 -9.14 8.95
N PHE A 391 0.01 -8.47 9.97
CA PHE A 391 0.95 -9.03 10.93
C PHE A 391 0.42 -8.80 12.36
N TYR A 392 0.30 -9.87 13.16
CA TYR A 392 -0.24 -9.80 14.52
C TYR A 392 0.66 -10.56 15.51
N LYS A 393 1.16 -9.86 16.55
CA LYS A 393 2.10 -10.43 17.54
C LYS A 393 3.36 -11.04 16.89
N CYS A 394 3.83 -10.40 15.81
CA CYS A 394 5.06 -10.77 15.11
C CYS A 394 6.29 -10.00 15.63
N SER A 395 7.48 -10.59 15.48
CA SER A 395 8.75 -9.86 15.62
C SER A 395 9.46 -9.71 14.28
N MET A 396 10.13 -8.58 14.08
CA MET A 396 10.87 -8.24 12.86
C MET A 396 12.22 -7.69 13.29
N ASP A 397 13.26 -8.51 13.13
CA ASP A 397 14.55 -8.31 13.80
C ASP A 397 15.69 -8.12 12.79
N GLY A 398 16.41 -7.01 12.91
CA GLY A 398 17.53 -6.70 12.03
C GLY A 398 18.41 -5.59 12.60
N TYR A 399 19.06 -4.85 11.68
CA TYR A 399 19.84 -3.65 11.96
C TYR A 399 19.44 -2.56 10.97
N GLN A 400 20.16 -2.41 9.87
CA GLN A 400 19.79 -1.48 8.80
C GLN A 400 18.76 -2.12 7.86
N ASP A 401 17.71 -1.36 7.50
CA ASP A 401 16.65 -1.76 6.55
C ASP A 401 15.80 -2.98 7.01
N THR A 402 15.55 -3.18 8.32
CA THR A 402 14.87 -4.39 8.86
C THR A 402 13.54 -4.73 8.17
N LEU A 403 12.59 -3.79 8.11
CA LEU A 403 11.26 -3.96 7.53
C LEU A 403 11.12 -3.10 6.28
N TYR A 404 11.06 -3.76 5.12
CA TYR A 404 10.76 -3.12 3.85
C TYR A 404 9.26 -3.20 3.56
N ALA A 405 8.50 -2.23 4.08
CA ALA A 405 7.10 -1.99 3.75
C ALA A 405 6.99 -1.39 2.33
N HIS A 406 7.35 -2.20 1.33
CA HIS A 406 7.69 -1.77 -0.02
C HIS A 406 6.54 -1.08 -0.74
N THR A 407 5.37 -1.71 -0.83
CA THR A 407 4.17 -1.11 -1.46
C THR A 407 2.86 -1.81 -1.01
N MET A 408 1.71 -1.35 -1.50
CA MET A 408 0.34 -1.80 -1.14
C MET A 408 -0.07 -1.58 0.33
N ARG A 409 -1.29 -2.01 0.70
CA ARG A 409 -1.85 -1.86 2.06
C ARG A 409 -1.34 -2.93 3.02
N GLN A 410 -0.86 -2.49 4.19
CA GLN A 410 -0.23 -3.35 5.19
C GLN A 410 -0.64 -2.91 6.60
N TYR A 411 -0.99 -3.87 7.45
CA TYR A 411 -1.41 -3.61 8.82
C TYR A 411 -0.60 -4.45 9.82
N TYR A 412 -0.03 -3.79 10.82
CA TYR A 412 0.81 -4.39 11.86
C TYR A 412 0.17 -4.11 13.22
N ARG A 413 -0.09 -5.16 14.01
CA ARG A 413 -0.76 -5.07 15.31
C ARG A 413 0.03 -5.80 16.39
N ASP A 414 0.29 -5.11 17.51
CA ASP A 414 1.01 -5.67 18.67
C ASP A 414 2.35 -6.34 18.27
N CYS A 415 3.04 -5.77 17.27
CA CYS A 415 4.30 -6.26 16.74
C CYS A 415 5.52 -5.58 17.40
N THR A 416 6.66 -6.26 17.41
CA THR A 416 7.95 -5.68 17.79
C THR A 416 8.85 -5.59 16.56
N ILE A 417 9.38 -4.41 16.26
CA ILE A 417 10.29 -4.18 15.14
C ILE A 417 11.60 -3.62 15.70
N SER A 418 12.73 -4.27 15.43
CA SER A 418 14.05 -3.87 15.96
C SER A 418 15.06 -3.55 14.85
N GLY A 419 15.82 -2.47 15.02
CA GLY A 419 16.82 -2.05 14.03
C GLY A 419 17.58 -0.78 14.39
N THR A 420 18.26 -0.19 13.41
CA THR A 420 19.17 0.95 13.57
C THR A 420 18.87 2.05 12.55
N ILE A 421 19.38 1.92 11.32
CA ILE A 421 19.21 2.89 10.23
C ILE A 421 18.02 2.47 9.38
N ASP A 422 17.10 3.40 9.12
CA ASP A 422 15.97 3.26 8.19
C ASP A 422 15.17 1.96 8.38
N PHE A 423 15.02 1.51 9.63
CA PHE A 423 14.64 0.12 9.88
C PHE A 423 13.16 -0.18 9.60
N VAL A 424 12.34 0.85 9.35
CA VAL A 424 11.03 0.75 8.70
C VAL A 424 10.99 1.68 7.49
N PHE A 425 11.04 1.14 6.28
CA PHE A 425 11.16 1.93 5.05
C PHE A 425 10.33 1.37 3.89
N GLY A 426 10.18 2.17 2.84
CA GLY A 426 9.40 1.81 1.66
C GLY A 426 8.24 2.77 1.37
N ASP A 427 7.42 2.43 0.39
CA ASP A 427 6.33 3.26 -0.13
C ASP A 427 4.96 2.56 -0.04
N GLY A 428 4.80 1.67 0.94
CA GLY A 428 3.52 1.09 1.30
C GLY A 428 2.56 2.10 1.93
N VAL A 429 1.28 1.69 1.97
CA VAL A 429 0.27 2.24 2.86
C VAL A 429 0.33 1.38 4.13
N ALA A 430 1.27 1.72 5.02
CA ALA A 430 1.69 0.87 6.13
C ALA A 430 1.25 1.45 7.48
N PHE A 431 0.35 0.74 8.16
CA PHE A 431 -0.22 1.17 9.42
C PHE A 431 0.21 0.26 10.57
N PHE A 432 0.81 0.84 11.60
CA PHE A 432 1.29 0.16 12.79
C PHE A 432 0.45 0.59 13.99
N GLN A 433 -0.32 -0.33 14.56
CA GLN A 433 -1.15 -0.07 15.73
C GLN A 433 -0.61 -0.82 16.95
N ASN A 434 -0.34 -0.09 18.04
CA ASN A 434 0.19 -0.61 19.29
C ASN A 434 1.46 -1.47 19.11
N CYS A 435 2.37 -1.03 18.24
CA CYS A 435 3.64 -1.73 17.98
C CYS A 435 4.79 -1.12 18.80
N THR A 436 5.80 -1.92 19.11
CA THR A 436 7.02 -1.48 19.79
C THR A 436 8.18 -1.41 18.79
N PHE A 437 8.77 -0.24 18.65
CA PHE A 437 9.94 0.02 17.80
C PHE A 437 11.17 0.11 18.70
N VAL A 438 12.06 -0.86 18.58
CA VAL A 438 13.25 -1.00 19.43
C VAL A 438 14.48 -0.53 18.66
N VAL A 439 14.98 0.65 19.03
CA VAL A 439 16.21 1.23 18.49
C VAL A 439 17.41 0.57 19.14
N ARG A 440 18.18 -0.14 18.32
CA ARG A 440 19.38 -0.87 18.72
C ARG A 440 20.61 0.03 18.60
N LYS A 441 21.71 -0.38 19.23
CA LYS A 441 23.02 0.26 19.02
C LYS A 441 23.53 0.02 17.60
N ALA A 442 23.83 1.11 16.90
CA ALA A 442 24.45 1.10 15.59
C ALA A 442 25.99 1.06 15.73
N LEU A 443 26.72 1.20 14.61
CA LEU A 443 28.16 1.44 14.69
C LEU A 443 28.43 2.86 15.22
N LYS A 444 29.64 3.08 15.74
CA LYS A 444 30.10 4.41 16.14
C LYS A 444 29.98 5.40 14.97
N ASN A 445 29.52 6.62 15.26
CA ASN A 445 29.25 7.70 14.30
C ASN A 445 28.10 7.43 13.29
N GLN A 446 27.24 6.42 13.53
CA GLN A 446 25.98 6.28 12.81
C GLN A 446 24.82 6.87 13.62
N GLN A 447 23.85 7.46 12.91
CA GLN A 447 22.55 7.82 13.46
C GLN A 447 21.59 6.62 13.33
N CYS A 448 20.68 6.48 14.28
CA CYS A 448 19.53 5.59 14.16
C CYS A 448 18.31 6.37 13.65
N ILE A 449 17.55 5.77 12.73
CA ILE A 449 16.32 6.38 12.19
C ILE A 449 15.23 5.33 12.14
N VAL A 450 14.08 5.64 12.77
CA VAL A 450 12.94 4.71 12.83
C VAL A 450 12.30 4.54 11.45
N THR A 451 11.98 5.63 10.74
CA THR A 451 11.37 5.54 9.41
C THR A 451 12.11 6.26 8.27
N ALA A 452 12.08 5.64 7.09
CA ALA A 452 12.55 6.23 5.85
C ALA A 452 11.50 6.04 4.74
N GLN A 453 10.41 6.79 4.83
CA GLN A 453 9.27 6.61 3.93
C GLN A 453 9.56 7.15 2.52
N GLY A 454 9.25 6.35 1.50
CA GLY A 454 9.70 6.52 0.12
C GLY A 454 8.74 7.17 -0.87
N ARG A 455 7.69 7.88 -0.41
CA ARG A 455 6.69 8.50 -1.29
C ARG A 455 7.32 9.52 -2.22
N LYS A 456 7.21 9.27 -3.52
CA LYS A 456 7.90 10.03 -4.57
C LYS A 456 7.09 11.22 -5.08
N GLU A 457 5.76 11.11 -5.12
CA GLU A 457 4.88 12.13 -5.68
C GLU A 457 3.61 12.36 -4.85
N LYS A 458 2.91 13.48 -5.14
CA LYS A 458 1.82 14.00 -4.31
C LYS A 458 0.58 13.09 -4.28
N ASP A 459 0.24 12.45 -5.39
CA ASP A 459 -1.04 11.73 -5.55
C ASP A 459 -1.01 10.28 -5.04
N GLN A 460 0.19 9.74 -4.77
CA GLN A 460 0.36 8.44 -4.12
C GLN A 460 -0.32 8.43 -2.73
N PRO A 461 -1.22 7.47 -2.44
CA PRO A 461 -1.89 7.34 -1.15
C PRO A 461 -0.97 6.79 -0.04
N SER A 462 0.26 6.38 -0.38
CA SER A 462 1.25 5.79 0.52
C SER A 462 1.68 6.67 1.71
N GLY A 463 2.19 6.01 2.74
CA GLY A 463 2.63 6.63 3.99
C GLY A 463 2.80 5.60 5.09
N ILE A 464 3.63 5.93 6.08
CA ILE A 464 3.78 5.16 7.31
C ILE A 464 2.99 5.87 8.41
N VAL A 465 2.09 5.17 9.09
CA VAL A 465 1.38 5.69 10.26
C VAL A 465 1.69 4.79 11.45
N ILE A 466 2.17 5.39 12.53
CA ILE A 466 2.43 4.74 13.81
C ILE A 466 1.42 5.30 14.81
N GLN A 467 0.49 4.45 15.26
CA GLN A 467 -0.55 4.78 16.22
C GLN A 467 -0.41 3.94 17.49
N GLY A 468 -0.26 4.60 18.65
CA GLY A 468 -0.06 3.92 19.92
C GLY A 468 1.26 3.17 19.99
N GLY A 469 1.41 2.34 21.02
CA GLY A 469 2.65 1.61 21.26
C GLY A 469 3.80 2.54 21.67
N ALA A 470 5.04 2.15 21.37
CA ALA A 470 6.22 2.84 21.88
C ALA A 470 7.43 2.81 20.93
N ILE A 471 8.22 3.87 20.95
CA ILE A 471 9.55 3.95 20.35
C ILE A 471 10.56 4.09 21.50
N ILE A 472 11.42 3.08 21.67
CA ILE A 472 12.31 2.91 22.83
C ILE A 472 13.70 2.44 22.41
N ALA A 473 14.69 2.60 23.28
CA ALA A 473 15.99 1.95 23.14
C ALA A 473 15.91 0.45 23.48
N ASP A 474 16.85 -0.35 22.98
CA ASP A 474 17.11 -1.72 23.44
C ASP A 474 17.61 -1.66 24.90
N GLU A 475 16.82 -2.19 25.85
CA GLU A 475 17.07 -2.15 27.30
C GLU A 475 18.46 -2.67 27.72
N ASN A 476 19.09 -3.49 26.87
CA ASN A 476 20.38 -4.12 27.14
C ASN A 476 21.58 -3.26 26.71
N VAL A 477 21.36 -2.06 26.16
CA VAL A 477 22.45 -1.29 25.54
C VAL A 477 22.31 0.23 25.75
N GLU A 478 23.38 0.84 26.28
CA GLU A 478 23.53 2.29 26.29
C GLU A 478 23.69 2.83 24.85
N LEU A 479 22.71 3.64 24.43
CA LEU A 479 22.59 4.18 23.08
C LEU A 479 23.43 5.46 22.91
N GLU A 480 24.70 5.29 22.55
CA GLU A 480 25.59 6.40 22.13
C GLU A 480 25.18 7.04 20.80
N ASN A 481 24.23 6.44 20.07
CA ASN A 481 23.78 6.89 18.75
C ASN A 481 22.62 7.87 18.86
N GLU A 482 22.70 9.01 18.18
CA GLU A 482 21.56 9.91 17.96
C GLU A 482 20.41 9.14 17.27
N ALA A 483 19.20 9.20 17.83
CA ALA A 483 18.03 8.55 17.25
C ALA A 483 16.98 9.57 16.77
N TYR A 484 16.45 9.33 15.57
CA TYR A 484 15.48 10.19 14.89
C TYR A 484 14.20 9.44 14.53
N LEU A 485 13.08 10.15 14.52
CA LEU A 485 11.78 9.62 14.13
C LEU A 485 11.76 9.24 12.64
N ALA A 486 12.16 10.16 11.76
CA ALA A 486 12.12 9.92 10.31
C ALA A 486 13.17 10.72 9.52
N ARG A 487 13.47 10.24 8.31
CA ARG A 487 14.16 11.02 7.25
C ARG A 487 13.56 10.80 5.85
N PRO A 488 13.50 11.84 4.98
CA PRO A 488 12.70 11.78 3.76
C PRO A 488 13.44 11.10 2.60
N TRP A 489 13.40 9.77 2.55
CA TRP A 489 14.05 8.98 1.49
C TRP A 489 13.68 9.44 0.07
N LYS A 490 12.43 9.89 -0.13
CA LYS A 490 11.98 10.58 -1.35
C LYS A 490 11.20 11.86 -1.01
N ASN A 491 11.04 12.74 -1.99
CA ASN A 491 10.62 14.14 -1.77
C ASN A 491 9.27 14.32 -1.06
N TYR A 492 8.29 13.43 -1.27
CA TYR A 492 6.95 13.52 -0.69
C TYR A 492 6.75 12.55 0.49
N SER A 493 7.86 12.12 1.10
CA SER A 493 7.91 11.23 2.27
C SER A 493 6.84 11.58 3.30
N ARG A 494 6.02 10.61 3.69
CA ARG A 494 4.90 10.81 4.61
C ARG A 494 4.98 9.85 5.79
N THR A 495 5.14 10.41 6.99
CA THR A 495 5.13 9.65 8.24
C THR A 495 4.37 10.40 9.33
N ILE A 496 3.41 9.73 9.96
CA ILE A 496 2.62 10.29 11.05
C ILE A 496 2.84 9.43 12.30
N PHE A 497 3.16 10.09 13.42
CA PHE A 497 3.27 9.49 14.75
C PHE A 497 2.11 10.02 15.60
N MET A 498 1.25 9.14 16.08
CA MET A 498 0.09 9.54 16.89
C MET A 498 -0.13 8.64 18.10
N ASP A 499 -0.58 9.22 19.21
CA ASP A 499 -0.92 8.51 20.46
C ASP A 499 0.21 7.62 21.02
N ALA A 500 1.46 7.81 20.57
CA ALA A 500 2.58 6.91 20.80
C ALA A 500 3.48 7.41 21.95
N TYR A 501 4.09 6.47 22.69
CA TYR A 501 5.15 6.78 23.65
C TYR A 501 6.49 6.96 22.93
N LEU A 502 7.15 8.10 23.12
CA LEU A 502 8.47 8.41 22.59
C LEU A 502 9.47 8.48 23.76
N GLY A 503 10.42 7.53 23.76
CA GLY A 503 11.53 7.51 24.72
C GLY A 503 12.49 8.70 24.58
N ASP A 504 13.35 8.87 25.56
CA ASP A 504 14.33 9.96 25.68
C ASP A 504 15.47 9.89 24.66
N LEU A 505 15.68 8.73 24.01
CA LEU A 505 16.61 8.56 22.90
C LEU A 505 16.34 9.49 21.69
N ILE A 506 15.08 9.92 21.51
CA ILE A 506 14.67 10.73 20.35
C ILE A 506 15.23 12.13 20.48
N GLN A 507 16.07 12.53 19.52
CA GLN A 507 16.70 13.84 19.53
C GLN A 507 15.66 14.99 19.49
N PRO A 508 15.91 16.13 20.14
CA PRO A 508 14.92 17.20 20.24
C PRO A 508 14.47 17.80 18.90
N ASP A 509 15.36 17.80 17.90
CA ASP A 509 15.09 18.21 16.53
C ASP A 509 14.20 17.19 15.77
N GLY A 510 14.25 15.91 16.17
CA GLY A 510 13.30 14.82 15.91
C GLY A 510 13.39 14.19 14.52
N TYR A 511 13.80 14.96 13.52
CA TYR A 511 13.85 14.54 12.11
C TYR A 511 15.20 14.88 11.47
N MET A 512 15.73 13.94 10.69
CA MET A 512 17.01 14.09 10.01
C MET A 512 16.80 14.37 8.51
N PRO A 513 17.51 15.32 7.89
CA PRO A 513 17.35 15.60 6.47
C PRO A 513 17.97 14.49 5.62
N TRP A 514 17.48 14.30 4.38
CA TRP A 514 18.05 13.31 3.47
C TRP A 514 19.20 13.91 2.64
N PRO A 515 20.39 13.29 2.60
CA PRO A 515 21.48 13.71 1.73
C PRO A 515 21.25 13.22 0.29
N GLY A 516 20.82 14.13 -0.59
CA GLY A 516 20.72 13.87 -2.03
C GLY A 516 21.98 14.27 -2.81
N PRO A 517 22.08 13.93 -4.11
CA PRO A 517 23.27 14.16 -4.93
C PRO A 517 23.70 15.63 -5.05
N THR A 518 22.79 16.57 -4.87
CA THR A 518 23.02 18.03 -4.99
C THR A 518 22.81 18.78 -3.67
N GLY A 519 22.70 18.08 -2.54
CA GLY A 519 22.46 18.66 -1.22
C GLY A 519 21.27 18.02 -0.49
N LEU A 520 20.80 18.66 0.58
CA LEU A 520 19.72 18.14 1.42
C LEU A 520 18.35 18.25 0.72
N THR A 521 17.56 17.18 0.75
CA THR A 521 16.26 17.07 0.04
C THR A 521 15.07 16.78 0.96
N GLY A 522 13.86 16.75 0.40
CA GLY A 522 12.61 16.36 1.07
C GLY A 522 11.99 17.38 2.03
N MET A 523 12.80 18.20 2.72
CA MET A 523 12.35 19.13 3.79
C MET A 523 11.16 20.04 3.43
N ASN A 524 11.03 20.45 2.15
CA ASN A 524 9.97 21.35 1.72
C ASN A 524 8.63 20.66 1.37
N THR A 525 8.66 19.37 1.09
CA THR A 525 7.57 18.61 0.44
C THR A 525 7.16 17.34 1.17
N CYS A 526 7.93 16.89 2.16
CA CYS A 526 7.51 15.81 3.05
C CYS A 526 6.27 16.21 3.88
N PHE A 527 5.66 15.21 4.50
CA PHE A 527 4.53 15.36 5.41
C PHE A 527 4.87 14.57 6.68
N TYR A 528 5.48 15.25 7.65
CA TYR A 528 5.77 14.68 8.97
C TYR A 528 4.91 15.35 10.03
N ALA A 529 4.29 14.56 10.89
CA ALA A 529 3.39 15.04 11.93
C ALA A 529 3.45 14.21 13.20
N GLU A 530 3.23 14.89 14.33
CA GLU A 530 3.17 14.31 15.67
C GLU A 530 1.90 14.80 16.39
N TYR A 531 1.01 13.87 16.75
CA TYR A 531 -0.28 14.16 17.38
C TYR A 531 -0.46 13.36 18.67
N ASN A 532 -0.68 14.04 19.81
CA ASN A 532 -0.96 13.38 21.09
C ASN A 532 0.10 12.33 21.56
N ASN A 533 1.36 12.48 21.13
CA ASN A 533 2.46 11.63 21.59
C ASN A 533 2.87 12.00 23.01
N ILE A 534 3.25 11.00 23.80
CA ILE A 534 3.66 11.13 25.21
C ILE A 534 5.10 10.63 25.41
N GLY A 535 5.65 10.83 26.61
CA GLY A 535 7.01 10.40 26.97
C GLY A 535 8.06 11.50 26.78
N PRO A 536 9.28 11.30 27.32
CA PRO A 536 10.31 12.33 27.35
C PRO A 536 10.80 12.79 25.97
N GLY A 537 10.70 11.94 24.93
CA GLY A 537 11.03 12.29 23.55
C GLY A 537 9.95 13.08 22.80
N SER A 538 8.75 13.31 23.39
CA SER A 538 7.62 13.94 22.70
C SER A 538 7.57 15.47 22.77
N ASP A 539 8.54 16.13 23.43
CA ASP A 539 8.64 17.60 23.37
C ASP A 539 8.92 18.08 21.94
N LYS A 540 8.00 18.88 21.41
CA LYS A 540 8.08 19.45 20.06
C LYS A 540 8.74 20.83 20.00
N SER A 541 9.10 21.42 21.14
CA SER A 541 9.59 22.81 21.25
C SER A 541 10.86 23.10 20.42
N LYS A 542 11.69 22.08 20.21
CA LYS A 542 12.98 22.15 19.48
C LYS A 542 12.99 21.44 18.13
N ARG A 543 11.85 20.92 17.66
CA ARG A 543 11.75 20.22 16.37
C ARG A 543 12.20 21.11 15.21
N VAL A 544 12.75 20.49 14.17
CA VAL A 544 13.13 21.19 12.93
C VAL A 544 11.96 22.00 12.35
N LYS A 545 12.24 23.21 11.86
CA LYS A 545 11.22 24.15 11.35
C LYS A 545 10.98 24.01 9.84
N TRP A 546 11.02 22.80 9.29
CA TRP A 546 10.84 22.59 7.86
C TRP A 546 9.39 22.80 7.43
N LYS A 547 9.16 23.27 6.20
CA LYS A 547 7.82 23.39 5.60
C LYS A 547 7.07 22.04 5.55
N GLY A 548 7.80 20.92 5.52
CA GLY A 548 7.24 19.58 5.55
C GLY A 548 6.78 19.08 6.92
N ILE A 549 7.14 19.76 8.02
CA ILE A 549 6.55 19.48 9.34
C ILE A 549 5.15 20.08 9.39
N LYS A 550 4.15 19.26 9.73
CA LYS A 550 2.73 19.59 9.73
C LYS A 550 2.16 19.52 11.13
N THR A 551 1.31 20.47 11.46
CA THR A 551 0.45 20.40 12.64
C THR A 551 -0.86 19.75 12.24
N LEU A 552 -1.24 18.67 12.94
CA LEU A 552 -2.56 18.05 12.79
C LEU A 552 -3.50 18.58 13.87
N THR A 553 -4.70 18.95 13.47
CA THR A 553 -5.87 19.09 14.33
C THR A 553 -6.59 17.75 14.43
N SER A 554 -7.49 17.61 15.42
CA SER A 554 -8.33 16.41 15.57
C SER A 554 -9.15 16.09 14.32
N LYS A 555 -9.59 17.10 13.55
CA LYS A 555 -10.26 16.91 12.26
C LYS A 555 -9.32 16.41 11.16
N SER A 556 -8.08 16.90 11.08
CA SER A 556 -7.12 16.40 10.08
C SER A 556 -6.47 15.05 10.47
N VAL A 557 -6.65 14.60 11.71
CA VAL A 557 -6.14 13.30 12.16
C VAL A 557 -7.00 12.15 11.65
N SER A 558 -8.32 12.36 11.42
CA SER A 558 -9.22 11.31 10.93
C SER A 558 -8.79 10.76 9.57
N ASP A 559 -8.26 11.62 8.69
CA ASP A 559 -7.74 11.26 7.36
C ASP A 559 -6.60 10.22 7.41
N PHE A 560 -5.96 10.08 8.58
CA PHE A 560 -4.88 9.14 8.86
C PHE A 560 -5.32 7.95 9.73
N LEU A 561 -6.58 7.88 10.15
CA LEU A 561 -7.11 6.74 10.89
C LEU A 561 -7.41 5.55 9.95
N PRO A 562 -7.39 4.30 10.46
CA PRO A 562 -7.47 3.13 9.59
C PRO A 562 -8.70 2.98 8.69
N SER A 563 -9.87 3.53 9.06
CA SER A 563 -11.04 3.52 8.16
C SER A 563 -10.80 4.39 6.93
N GLU A 564 -10.38 5.64 7.14
CA GLU A 564 -10.26 6.64 6.06
C GLU A 564 -8.95 6.50 5.26
N PHE A 565 -7.84 6.18 5.93
CA PHE A 565 -6.52 6.19 5.28
C PHE A 565 -6.34 5.07 4.25
N PHE A 566 -7.02 3.93 4.44
CA PHE A 566 -6.83 2.74 3.58
C PHE A 566 -7.99 1.72 3.54
N ASN A 567 -9.20 2.11 3.97
CA ASN A 567 -10.37 1.23 4.07
C ASN A 567 -10.11 -0.03 4.91
N GLY A 568 -9.38 0.10 6.03
CA GLY A 568 -9.00 -1.02 6.90
C GLY A 568 -10.17 -1.86 7.41
N ASP A 569 -11.33 -1.21 7.60
CA ASP A 569 -12.59 -1.82 8.00
C ASP A 569 -12.99 -3.02 7.12
N GLU A 570 -12.79 -2.92 5.80
CA GLU A 570 -13.25 -3.91 4.83
C GLU A 570 -12.52 -5.25 4.93
N TRP A 571 -11.26 -5.23 5.38
CA TRP A 571 -10.35 -6.37 5.24
C TRP A 571 -9.65 -6.77 6.54
N ILE A 572 -9.62 -5.90 7.56
CA ILE A 572 -9.12 -6.26 8.89
C ILE A 572 -10.25 -6.82 9.76
N LYS A 573 -11.41 -6.16 9.84
CA LYS A 573 -12.54 -6.57 10.72
C LYS A 573 -13.02 -8.00 10.46
N VAL A 574 -12.92 -8.48 9.21
CA VAL A 574 -13.27 -9.87 8.82
C VAL A 574 -12.32 -10.91 9.41
N THR A 575 -11.07 -10.55 9.72
CA THR A 575 -10.07 -11.46 10.33
C THR A 575 -10.20 -11.59 11.85
N LYS A 576 -10.97 -10.68 12.49
CA LYS A 576 -11.13 -10.56 13.95
C LYS A 576 -9.81 -10.33 14.72
N ILE A 577 -8.73 -9.96 14.05
CA ILE A 577 -7.51 -9.44 14.71
C ILE A 577 -7.86 -8.11 15.41
N PRO A 578 -7.34 -7.84 16.63
CA PRO A 578 -7.60 -6.58 17.33
C PRO A 578 -7.30 -5.36 16.46
N TYR A 579 -8.26 -4.45 16.39
CA TYR A 579 -8.26 -3.37 15.41
C TYR A 579 -9.12 -2.22 15.90
N SER A 580 -8.51 -1.05 16.16
CA SER A 580 -9.24 0.20 16.29
C SER A 580 -9.38 0.83 14.91
N SER A 581 -10.63 1.01 14.47
CA SER A 581 -11.01 1.61 13.19
C SER A 581 -10.71 3.12 13.14
N GLY A 582 -10.78 3.79 14.29
CA GLY A 582 -10.66 5.25 14.43
C GLY A 582 -11.99 6.00 14.30
N ASN A 583 -13.03 5.38 13.71
CA ASN A 583 -14.38 5.89 13.80
C ASN A 583 -14.88 5.85 15.26
N THR A 584 -14.76 6.96 15.99
CA THR A 584 -15.57 7.21 17.17
C THR A 584 -17.00 7.40 16.71
N SER A 585 -17.85 6.39 16.92
CA SER A 585 -19.27 6.70 17.07
C SER A 585 -19.38 7.70 18.22
N HIS A 586 -20.04 8.83 17.99
CA HIS A 586 -20.38 9.77 19.05
C HIS A 586 -21.37 9.11 20.00
N LYS A 587 -20.87 8.29 20.94
CA LYS A 587 -21.57 8.00 22.18
C LYS A 587 -21.57 9.29 22.98
N ASN A 588 -22.65 10.05 22.85
CA ASN A 588 -23.03 11.04 23.85
C ASN A 588 -23.34 10.28 25.15
N SER A 589 -22.32 10.09 25.98
CA SER A 589 -22.43 9.64 27.36
C SER A 589 -21.86 10.72 28.28
N ASP A 590 -22.45 11.91 28.18
CA ASP A 590 -22.30 13.03 29.13
C ASP A 590 -23.70 13.60 29.39
N LYS A 591 -24.48 12.84 30.17
CA LYS A 591 -25.67 13.28 30.92
C LYS A 591 -25.89 12.32 32.09
N ASP A 592 -25.09 12.49 33.13
CA ASP A 592 -25.52 12.34 34.52
C ASP A 592 -25.54 13.75 35.15
#